data_AF-A0A2M7G064-F1
#
_entry.id   AF-A0A2M7G064-F1
#
_cell.length_a   1.000
_cell.length_b   1.000
_cell.length_c   1.000
_cell.angle_alpha   90.00
_cell.angle_beta   90.00
_cell.angle_gamma   90.00
#
_symmetry.space_group_name_H-M   'P 1'
#
loop_
_entity.id
_entity.type
_entity.pdbx_description
1 polymer ?
#
loop_
_entity_poly.entity_id
_entity_poly.type
_entity_poly.pdbx_seq_one_letter_code
_entity_poly.pdbx_strand_id
1 'polypeptide(L)'
;METLEQRKANYKKYLEMAIDFEEDEEMLQAIKYYRAALKYSLHKKDTDHIHGKIQKLQAKAHYVSGMLGEGREEKPPNKLLMGSIALLVSLGILVLLSLLILKPF
;
A
#
# COMPACT_ATOMS: atom_id res chain seq x y z
N MET A 1 -27.02 -6.88 2.45
CA MET A 1 -26.13 -7.89 1.82
C MET A 1 -26.06 -7.58 0.34
N GLU A 2 -24.87 -7.61 -0.25
CA GLU A 2 -24.69 -7.48 -1.70
C GLU A 2 -25.04 -8.80 -2.39
N THR A 3 -25.64 -8.74 -3.59
CA THR A 3 -25.97 -9.94 -4.40
C THR A 3 -24.77 -10.42 -5.22
N LEU A 4 -24.80 -11.69 -5.66
CA LEU A 4 -23.74 -12.25 -6.51
C LEU A 4 -23.58 -11.47 -7.83
N GLU A 5 -24.68 -11.04 -8.44
CA GLU A 5 -24.66 -10.26 -9.68
C GLU A 5 -24.08 -8.86 -9.47
N GLN A 6 -24.42 -8.19 -8.37
CA GLN A 6 -23.79 -6.91 -8.01
C GLN A 6 -22.29 -7.05 -7.79
N ARG A 7 -21.86 -8.14 -7.15
CA ARG A 7 -20.44 -8.41 -6.92
C ARG A 7 -19.67 -8.62 -8.23
N LYS A 8 -20.23 -9.39 -9.17
CA LYS A 8 -19.63 -9.56 -10.51
C LYS A 8 -19.58 -8.24 -11.29
N ALA A 9 -20.66 -7.45 -11.25
CA ALA A 9 -20.71 -6.15 -11.91
C ALA A 9 -19.68 -5.18 -11.33
N ASN A 10 -19.52 -5.14 -10.00
CA ASN A 10 -18.51 -4.35 -9.32
C ASN A 10 -17.10 -4.83 -9.67
N TYR A 11 -16.85 -6.14 -9.64
CA TYR A 11 -15.58 -6.72 -10.06
C TYR A 11 -15.19 -6.27 -11.48
N LYS A 12 -16.10 -6.42 -12.45
CA LYS A 12 -15.90 -6.02 -13.84
C LYS A 12 -15.61 -4.52 -13.95
N LYS A 13 -16.45 -3.68 -13.35
CA LYS A 13 -16.31 -2.22 -13.35
C LYS A 13 -14.94 -1.78 -12.82
N TYR A 14 -14.52 -2.29 -11.67
CA TYR A 14 -13.24 -1.92 -11.07
C TYR A 14 -12.06 -2.45 -11.86
N LEU A 15 -12.20 -3.61 -12.49
CA LEU A 15 -11.17 -4.18 -13.34
C LEU A 15 -10.98 -3.36 -14.63
N GLU A 16 -12.07 -2.96 -15.29
CA GLU A 16 -12.04 -2.10 -16.48
C GLU A 16 -11.36 -0.76 -16.17
N MET A 17 -11.81 -0.06 -15.12
CA MET A 17 -11.15 1.20 -14.71
C MET A 17 -9.66 0.99 -14.41
N ALA A 18 -9.26 -0.13 -13.79
CA ALA A 18 -7.86 -0.39 -13.50
C ALA A 18 -7.02 -0.59 -14.78
N ILE A 19 -7.61 -1.18 -15.82
CA ILE A 19 -6.99 -1.36 -17.12
C ILE A 19 -6.86 -0.01 -17.83
N ASP A 20 -7.92 0.81 -17.84
CA ASP A 20 -7.90 2.14 -18.45
C ASP A 20 -6.74 2.99 -17.87
N PHE A 21 -6.63 3.04 -16.53
CA PHE A 21 -5.53 3.75 -15.87
C PHE A 21 -4.15 3.08 -16.06
N GLU A 22 -4.08 1.77 -16.32
CA GLU A 22 -2.82 1.10 -16.69
C GLU A 22 -2.36 1.51 -18.09
N GLU A 23 -3.31 1.65 -19.03
CA GLU A 23 -3.07 2.11 -20.40
C GLU A 23 -2.68 3.59 -20.44
N ASP A 24 -3.30 4.43 -19.61
CA ASP A 24 -2.95 5.86 -19.44
C ASP A 24 -1.65 6.09 -18.64
N GLU A 25 -0.94 5.03 -18.27
CA GLU A 25 0.26 5.04 -17.43
C GLU A 25 0.09 5.67 -16.03
N GLU A 26 -1.14 5.85 -15.57
CA GLU A 26 -1.48 6.31 -14.21
C GLU A 26 -1.37 5.16 -13.18
N MET A 27 -0.13 4.72 -12.93
CA MET A 27 0.16 3.49 -12.16
C MET A 27 -0.47 3.45 -10.76
N LEU A 28 -0.51 4.58 -10.04
CA LEU A 28 -1.08 4.64 -8.68
C LEU A 28 -2.61 4.45 -8.70
N GLN A 29 -3.27 4.99 -9.72
CA GLN A 29 -4.70 4.90 -9.94
C GLN A 29 -5.06 3.48 -10.36
N ALA A 30 -4.31 2.90 -11.30
CA ALA A 30 -4.44 1.51 -11.69
C ALA A 30 -4.33 0.58 -10.47
N ILE A 31 -3.31 0.76 -9.60
CA ILE A 31 -3.15 -0.02 -8.37
C ILE A 31 -4.37 0.14 -7.44
N LYS A 32 -4.87 1.36 -7.27
CA LYS A 32 -6.04 1.65 -6.43
C LYS A 32 -7.27 0.88 -6.93
N TYR A 33 -7.52 0.88 -8.23
CA TYR A 33 -8.68 0.20 -8.82
C TYR A 33 -8.53 -1.32 -8.87
N TYR A 34 -7.31 -1.84 -9.10
CA TYR A 34 -7.02 -3.27 -8.94
C TYR A 34 -7.29 -3.76 -7.50
N ARG A 35 -6.91 -2.97 -6.48
CA ARG A 35 -7.25 -3.28 -5.07
C ARG A 35 -8.74 -3.22 -4.80
N ALA A 36 -9.49 -2.34 -5.48
CA ALA A 36 -10.94 -2.32 -5.39
C ALA A 36 -11.55 -3.59 -6.01
N ALA A 37 -11.07 -4.02 -7.18
CA ALA A 37 -11.51 -5.24 -7.84
C ALA A 37 -11.27 -6.50 -6.98
N LEU A 38 -10.13 -6.59 -6.27
CA LEU A 38 -9.83 -7.70 -5.36
C LEU A 38 -10.93 -7.96 -4.32
N LYS A 39 -11.57 -6.92 -3.80
CA LYS A 39 -12.66 -7.06 -2.81
C LYS A 39 -13.84 -7.85 -3.35
N TYR A 40 -14.06 -7.79 -4.67
CA TYR A 40 -15.17 -8.43 -5.36
C TYR A 40 -14.77 -9.73 -6.07
N SER A 41 -13.48 -10.08 -6.08
CA SER A 41 -12.97 -11.35 -6.61
C SER A 41 -13.75 -12.54 -6.06
N LEU A 42 -14.06 -13.49 -6.95
CA LEU A 42 -14.76 -14.74 -6.63
C LEU A 42 -13.84 -15.95 -6.75
N HIS A 43 -12.78 -15.86 -7.55
CA HIS A 43 -11.90 -16.99 -7.86
C HIS A 43 -10.45 -16.70 -7.47
N LYS A 44 -9.75 -17.73 -6.99
CA LYS A 44 -8.33 -17.63 -6.65
C LYS A 44 -7.47 -17.16 -7.83
N LYS A 45 -7.77 -17.67 -9.04
CA LYS A 45 -7.07 -17.30 -10.27
C LYS A 45 -7.12 -15.78 -10.52
N ASP A 46 -8.27 -15.17 -10.28
CA ASP A 46 -8.48 -13.73 -10.47
C ASP A 46 -7.71 -12.93 -9.42
N THR A 47 -7.73 -13.39 -8.17
CA THR A 47 -6.95 -12.80 -7.08
C THR A 47 -5.45 -12.85 -7.37
N ASP A 48 -4.93 -14.00 -7.79
CA ASP A 48 -3.51 -14.19 -8.12
C ASP A 48 -3.10 -13.31 -9.30
N HIS A 49 -3.96 -13.23 -10.33
CA HIS A 49 -3.75 -12.35 -11.47
C HIS A 49 -3.66 -10.87 -11.07
N ILE A 50 -4.62 -10.39 -10.27
CA ILE A 50 -4.65 -8.99 -9.85
C ILE A 50 -3.47 -8.66 -8.90
N HIS A 51 -3.09 -9.57 -8.01
CA HIS A 51 -1.87 -9.39 -7.21
C HIS A 51 -0.62 -9.27 -8.08
N GLY A 52 -0.49 -10.10 -9.11
CA GLY A 52 0.61 -10.01 -10.07
C GLY A 52 0.65 -8.66 -10.80
N LYS A 53 -0.52 -8.13 -11.18
CA LYS A 53 -0.65 -6.79 -11.78
C LYS A 53 -0.21 -5.70 -10.82
N ILE A 54 -0.69 -5.72 -9.57
CA ILE A 54 -0.31 -4.73 -8.55
C ILE A 54 1.21 -4.75 -8.31
N GLN A 55 1.83 -5.92 -8.18
CA GLN A 55 3.27 -6.03 -7.96
C GLN A 55 4.08 -5.44 -9.13
N LYS A 56 3.69 -5.73 -10.38
CA LYS A 56 4.33 -5.16 -11.57
C LYS A 56 4.21 -3.65 -11.62
N LEU A 57 3.03 -3.10 -11.35
CA LEU A 57 2.80 -1.67 -11.34
C LEU A 57 3.57 -0.97 -10.22
N GLN A 58 3.64 -1.57 -9.03
CA GLN A 58 4.46 -1.05 -7.94
C GLN A 58 5.94 -1.02 -8.31
N ALA A 59 6.47 -2.09 -8.92
CA ALA A 59 7.84 -2.13 -9.40
C ALA A 59 8.10 -1.04 -10.46
N LYS A 60 7.20 -0.86 -11.43
CA LYS A 60 7.31 0.20 -12.46
C LYS A 60 7.28 1.60 -11.82
N ALA A 61 6.37 1.85 -10.87
CA ALA A 61 6.27 3.13 -10.18
C ALA A 61 7.53 3.44 -9.35
N HIS A 62 8.09 2.45 -8.66
CA HIS A 62 9.36 2.59 -7.93
C HIS A 62 10.53 2.86 -8.87
N TYR A 63 10.60 2.18 -10.03
CA TYR A 63 11.65 2.40 -11.02
C TYR A 63 11.60 3.81 -11.61
N VAL A 64 10.41 4.30 -12.00
CA VAL A 64 10.24 5.67 -12.51
C VAL A 64 10.62 6.71 -11.45
N SER A 65 10.21 6.50 -10.19
CA SER A 65 10.59 7.38 -9.08
C SER A 65 12.11 7.37 -8.84
N GLY A 66 12.75 6.20 -8.97
CA GLY A 66 14.21 6.05 -8.90
C GLY A 66 14.93 6.79 -10.01
N MET A 67 14.49 6.66 -11.28
CA MET A 67 15.08 7.36 -12.42
C MET A 67 14.91 8.89 -12.35
N LEU A 68 13.76 9.38 -11.88
CA LEU A 68 13.56 10.82 -11.64
C LEU A 68 14.37 11.33 -10.43
N GLY A 69 14.88 10.42 -9.60
CA GLY A 69 15.77 10.68 -8.47
C GLY A 69 17.26 10.64 -8.79
N GLU A 70 17.68 10.23 -9.99
CA GLU A 70 19.09 10.17 -10.43
C GLU A 70 19.67 11.56 -10.79
N GLY A 71 19.27 12.57 -10.03
CA GLY A 71 20.05 13.77 -9.77
C GLY A 71 20.71 13.80 -8.39
N ARG A 72 20.44 12.85 -7.47
CA ARG A 72 21.11 12.78 -6.15
C ARG A 72 21.20 11.37 -5.56
N GLU A 73 22.45 10.97 -5.38
CA GLU A 73 23.02 10.01 -4.43
C GLU A 73 22.73 8.52 -4.60
N GLU A 74 23.75 7.84 -5.15
CA GLU A 74 24.10 6.46 -4.77
C GLU A 74 24.20 6.33 -3.25
N LYS A 75 23.35 5.53 -2.60
CA LYS A 75 23.77 4.78 -1.39
C LYS A 75 23.16 3.37 -1.36
N PRO A 76 23.96 2.35 -0.99
CA PRO A 76 23.63 0.92 -1.06
C PRO A 76 22.69 0.47 0.09
N PRO A 77 22.17 -0.77 0.06
CA PRO A 77 20.87 -1.13 0.62
C PRO A 77 20.90 -1.51 2.11
N ASN A 78 19.72 -1.37 2.74
CA ASN A 78 19.24 -2.08 3.93
C ASN A 78 20.08 -2.05 5.22
N LYS A 79 19.62 -1.23 6.20
CA LYS A 79 19.50 -1.59 7.65
C LYS A 79 19.11 -0.44 8.62
N LEU A 80 18.73 0.75 8.15
CA LEU A 80 18.56 1.91 9.06
C LEU A 80 17.12 2.35 9.38
N LEU A 81 16.09 1.74 8.77
CA LEU A 81 14.68 2.15 9.00
C LEU A 81 13.97 1.38 10.13
N MET A 82 14.73 0.68 10.99
CA MET A 82 14.20 0.00 12.18
C MET A 82 14.51 0.76 13.48
N GLY A 83 15.15 1.93 13.41
CA GLY A 83 15.57 2.72 14.58
C GLY A 83 14.62 3.83 15.02
N SER A 84 13.69 4.28 14.16
CA SER A 84 12.89 5.48 14.44
C SER A 84 11.59 5.24 15.21
N ILE A 85 11.02 4.02 15.17
CA ILE A 85 9.76 3.73 15.87
C ILE A 85 10.02 3.38 17.35
N ALA A 86 11.18 2.82 17.68
CA ALA A 86 11.52 2.46 19.06
C ALA A 86 11.73 3.68 19.99
N LEU A 87 12.10 4.84 19.43
CA LEU A 87 12.38 6.05 20.20
C LEU A 87 11.11 6.77 20.70
N LEU A 88 9.99 6.63 19.98
CA LEU A 88 8.72 7.25 20.37
C LEU A 88 7.99 6.46 21.46
N VAL A 89 8.15 5.14 21.49
CA VAL A 89 7.53 4.28 22.52
C VAL A 89 8.25 4.44 23.87
N SER A 90 9.58 4.60 23.89
CA SER A 90 10.34 4.79 25.13
C SER A 90 10.05 6.13 25.81
N LEU A 91 9.82 7.20 25.04
CA LEU A 91 9.45 8.51 25.61
C LEU A 91 8.06 8.49 26.25
N GLY A 92 7.09 7.78 25.66
CA GLY A 92 5.74 7.67 26.21
C GLY A 92 5.67 6.94 27.56
N ILE A 93 6.49 5.89 27.73
CA ILE A 93 6.55 5.10 28.97
C ILE A 93 7.13 5.93 30.13
N LEU A 94 8.14 6.77 29.87
CA LEU A 94 8.73 7.64 30.89
C LEU A 94 7.73 8.68 31.43
N VAL A 95 6.90 9.26 30.57
CA VAL A 95 5.87 10.23 30.99
C VAL A 95 4.78 9.56 31.84
N LEU A 96 4.33 8.37 31.45
CA LEU A 96 3.35 7.58 32.22
C LEU A 96 3.88 7.18 33.60
N LEU A 97 5.14 6.74 33.71
CA LEU A 97 5.78 6.44 34.99
C LEU A 97 5.92 7.68 35.87
N SER A 98 6.29 8.83 35.30
CA SER A 98 6.37 10.08 36.07
C SER A 98 5.01 10.55 36.60
N LEU A 99 3.92 10.36 35.85
CA LEU A 99 2.56 10.67 36.32
C LEU A 99 2.07 9.73 37.43
N LEU A 100 2.58 8.51 37.49
CA LEU A 100 2.21 7.53 38.54
C LEU A 100 2.94 7.80 39.86
N ILE A 101 4.14 8.39 39.81
CA ILE A 101 4.92 8.78 41.00
C ILE A 101 4.46 10.15 41.56
N LEU A 102 3.95 11.03 40.71
CA LEU A 102 3.47 12.38 41.08
C LEU A 102 1.96 12.45 41.41
N LYS A 103 1.31 11.31 41.65
CA LYS A 103 0.00 11.28 42.27
C LYS A 103 0.19 11.07 43.79
N PRO A 104 0.37 12.13 44.60
CA PRO A 104 0.02 12.02 46.00
C PRO A 104 -1.51 11.88 46.07
N PHE A 105 -1.98 11.36 47.19
CA PHE A 105 -3.37 11.44 47.62
C PHE A 105 -4.01 12.81 47.33
#